data_AF-A0A2M7J3S0-F1
#
_entry.id   AF-A0A2M7J3S0-F1
#
_cell.length_a   1.000
_cell.length_b   1.000
_cell.length_c   1.000
_cell.angle_alpha   90.00
_cell.angle_beta   90.00
_cell.angle_gamma   90.00
#
_symmetry.space_group_name_H-M   'P 1'
#
loop_
_entity.id
_entity.type
_entity.pdbx_description
1 polymer ?
#
loop_
_entity_poly.entity_id
_entity_poly.type
_entity_poly.pdbx_seq_one_letter_code
_entity_poly.pdbx_strand_id
1 'polypeptide(L)'
;MLDATSRVALCGFLHDLGKLAERAKVEVSPDTLDSNQQLYCPHHKEFTDARGWFSHLHAAYTGIAWDELEKTAHFPNLKRDCEPFKIPAGDSQFPDSAVNAAAAHHKPETFLQWVIATADRVASGFERDKFEVEYNNLKERDNHYCARLLTLFEQIGKGEIIEGSLKWRYPLKPLSPQAMFPKQDCTPADNKSAQDEYKALWNQLLAGLKDIPKSHRDNLPLWLDHFDALWLTMTHAIPAATAFGVKPEVSLYDHSKATAALAAALWRWHHAHQLETADSLKSRSGWDDKKFLLVQGDFFGIQNFIFAEGGQTNKHAHKLLRGRSFQVALLAECAALKLLEALELPPTSQIINAAGKFLIVAPNTKAAQQAVERVRTEFNNWCLQHTYGEIGIGLATTAASCNDFSRGNFGA
;
A
#
# COMPACT_ATOMS: atom_id res chain seq x y z
N MET A 1 13.50 -2.82 -15.28
CA MET A 1 13.27 -3.25 -13.89
C MET A 1 11.80 -3.24 -13.45
N LEU A 2 10.87 -2.73 -14.27
CA LEU A 2 9.47 -2.52 -13.86
C LEU A 2 8.77 -3.78 -13.33
N ASP A 3 8.83 -4.90 -14.04
CA ASP A 3 8.17 -6.15 -13.62
C ASP A 3 8.66 -6.64 -12.25
N ALA A 4 9.98 -6.69 -12.04
CA ALA A 4 10.56 -7.13 -10.77
C ALA A 4 10.13 -6.21 -9.62
N THR A 5 10.15 -4.89 -9.86
CA THR A 5 9.63 -3.89 -8.90
C THR A 5 8.15 -4.12 -8.61
N SER A 6 7.34 -4.44 -9.63
CA SER A 6 5.91 -4.68 -9.50
C SER A 6 5.60 -5.94 -8.67
N ARG A 7 6.45 -6.98 -8.75
CA ARG A 7 6.33 -8.17 -7.91
C ARG A 7 6.58 -7.85 -6.44
N VAL A 8 7.63 -7.09 -6.13
CA VAL A 8 7.91 -6.63 -4.76
C VAL A 8 6.79 -5.74 -4.23
N ALA A 9 6.32 -4.81 -5.06
CA ALA A 9 5.20 -3.95 -4.72
C ALA A 9 3.92 -4.75 -4.41
N LEU A 10 3.59 -5.77 -5.21
CA LEU A 10 2.45 -6.64 -4.98
C LEU A 10 2.59 -7.43 -3.66
N CYS A 11 3.81 -7.90 -3.32
CA CYS A 11 4.06 -8.53 -2.02
C CYS A 11 3.80 -7.56 -0.86
N GLY A 12 4.29 -6.32 -0.96
CA GLY A 12 4.01 -5.27 0.02
C GLY A 12 2.54 -4.88 0.06
N PHE A 13 1.84 -4.89 -1.07
CA PHE A 13 0.41 -4.57 -1.17
C PHE A 13 -0.47 -5.65 -0.53
N LEU A 14 0.00 -6.90 -0.50
CA LEU A 14 -0.75 -8.06 0.01
C LEU A 14 -0.19 -8.65 1.30
N HIS A 15 0.81 -8.04 1.94
CA HIS A 15 1.41 -8.57 3.17
C HIS A 15 0.37 -8.83 4.28
N ASP A 16 -0.65 -7.96 4.35
CA ASP A 16 -1.75 -8.00 5.30
C ASP A 16 -3.06 -8.57 4.72
N LEU A 17 -3.02 -9.25 3.57
CA LEU A 17 -4.19 -9.89 2.95
C LEU A 17 -4.95 -10.80 3.94
N GLY A 18 -4.20 -11.47 4.80
CA GLY A 18 -4.75 -12.34 5.83
C GLY A 18 -5.65 -11.64 6.85
N LYS A 19 -5.56 -10.32 7.04
CA LYS A 19 -6.50 -9.59 7.92
C LYS A 19 -7.93 -9.66 7.39
N LEU A 20 -8.12 -9.64 6.07
CA LEU A 20 -9.44 -9.87 5.47
C LEU A 20 -9.82 -11.36 5.56
N ALA A 21 -8.91 -12.26 5.17
CA ALA A 21 -9.22 -13.69 5.08
C ALA A 21 -9.50 -14.35 6.45
N GLU A 22 -8.72 -14.01 7.48
CA GLU A 22 -8.93 -14.47 8.86
C GLU A 22 -10.30 -13.99 9.37
N ARG A 23 -10.62 -12.71 9.13
CA ARG A 23 -11.88 -12.08 9.55
C ARG A 23 -13.09 -12.60 8.79
N ALA A 24 -12.90 -13.03 7.55
CA ALA A 24 -13.91 -13.68 6.73
C ALA A 24 -14.11 -15.16 7.08
N LYS A 25 -13.28 -15.75 7.95
CA LYS A 25 -13.24 -17.19 8.24
C LYS A 25 -13.16 -18.02 6.94
N VAL A 26 -12.18 -17.67 6.10
CA VAL A 26 -11.85 -18.48 4.91
C VAL A 26 -11.58 -19.93 5.34
N GLU A 27 -12.20 -20.87 4.64
CA GLU A 27 -12.11 -22.29 4.96
C GLU A 27 -10.70 -22.81 4.70
N VAL A 28 -10.11 -23.47 5.70
CA VAL A 28 -8.76 -24.04 5.62
C VAL A 28 -8.70 -25.29 6.49
N SER A 29 -7.93 -26.29 6.04
CA SER A 29 -7.71 -27.50 6.84
C SER A 29 -6.88 -27.19 8.09
N PRO A 30 -7.09 -27.92 9.22
CA PRO A 30 -6.26 -27.74 10.41
C PRO A 30 -4.75 -27.89 10.13
N ASP A 31 -4.38 -28.86 9.29
CA ASP A 31 -2.97 -29.13 8.95
C ASP A 31 -2.34 -27.99 8.14
N THR A 32 -3.10 -27.42 7.19
CA THR A 32 -2.66 -26.25 6.41
C THR A 32 -2.50 -25.03 7.31
N LEU A 33 -3.45 -24.80 8.22
CA LEU A 33 -3.39 -23.68 9.15
C LEU A 33 -2.19 -23.81 10.10
N ASP A 34 -1.97 -24.99 10.69
CA ASP A 34 -0.83 -25.25 11.57
C ASP A 34 0.50 -25.06 10.84
N SER A 35 0.62 -25.59 9.62
CA SER A 35 1.81 -25.41 8.78
C SER A 35 2.10 -23.93 8.50
N ASN A 36 1.07 -23.15 8.13
CA ASN A 36 1.21 -21.71 7.86
C ASN A 36 1.53 -20.91 9.15
N GLN A 37 0.99 -21.32 10.30
CA GLN A 37 1.34 -20.72 11.60
C GLN A 37 2.82 -20.96 11.94
N GLN A 38 3.31 -22.18 11.79
CA GLN A 38 4.72 -22.50 12.04
C GLN A 38 5.67 -21.71 11.13
N LEU A 39 5.29 -21.53 9.87
CA LEU A 39 6.09 -20.80 8.89
C LEU A 39 6.12 -19.30 9.17
N TYR A 40 4.96 -18.66 9.31
CA TYR A 40 4.84 -17.20 9.23
C TYR A 40 4.57 -16.49 10.56
N CYS A 41 4.07 -17.20 11.56
CA CYS A 41 3.69 -16.59 12.83
C CYS A 41 4.84 -16.69 13.86
N PRO A 42 5.16 -15.61 14.58
CA PRO A 42 6.01 -15.69 15.76
C PRO A 42 5.41 -16.62 16.82
N HIS A 43 6.24 -17.52 17.36
CA HIS A 43 5.85 -18.44 18.42
C HIS A 43 6.43 -17.98 19.76
N HIS A 44 5.55 -17.77 20.73
CA HIS A 44 5.87 -17.24 22.05
C HIS A 44 5.76 -18.33 23.10
N LYS A 45 6.59 -18.27 24.14
CA LYS A 45 6.52 -19.11 25.33
C LYS A 45 6.73 -18.25 26.56
N GLU A 46 5.93 -18.48 27.60
CA GLU A 46 6.06 -17.75 28.88
C GLU A 46 7.31 -18.21 29.66
N PHE A 47 7.59 -19.52 29.61
CA PHE A 47 8.81 -20.16 30.13
C PHE A 47 9.22 -21.30 29.19
N THR A 48 10.45 -21.82 29.32
CA THR A 48 11.02 -22.86 28.45
C THR A 48 10.10 -24.07 28.25
N ASP A 49 9.39 -24.49 29.31
CA ASP A 49 8.54 -25.67 29.36
C ASP A 49 7.03 -25.38 29.20
N ALA A 50 6.64 -24.11 29.07
CA ALA A 50 5.25 -23.74 28.88
C ALA A 50 4.75 -24.10 27.47
N ARG A 51 3.46 -24.41 27.34
CA ARG A 51 2.81 -24.46 26.01
C ARG A 51 2.89 -23.07 25.40
N GLY A 52 3.47 -22.99 24.22
CA GLY A 52 3.55 -21.73 23.48
C GLY A 52 2.25 -21.40 22.75
N TRP A 53 2.22 -20.20 22.17
CA TRP A 53 1.15 -19.75 21.30
C TRP A 53 1.73 -18.96 20.13
N PHE A 54 0.99 -18.95 19.01
CA PHE A 54 1.31 -18.12 17.87
C PHE A 54 0.64 -16.74 18.00
N SER A 55 1.37 -15.67 17.67
CA SER A 55 0.79 -14.34 17.48
C SER A 55 0.71 -13.99 15.99
N HIS A 56 0.01 -12.91 15.64
CA HIS A 56 -0.15 -12.46 14.24
C HIS A 56 -0.74 -13.53 13.31
N LEU A 57 -1.86 -14.14 13.72
CA LEU A 57 -2.51 -15.21 12.94
C LEU A 57 -2.84 -14.79 11.50
N HIS A 58 -3.10 -13.51 11.26
CA HIS A 58 -3.28 -12.97 9.92
C HIS A 58 -2.08 -13.25 8.99
N ALA A 59 -0.85 -13.39 9.50
CA ALA A 59 0.31 -13.77 8.68
C ALA A 59 0.13 -15.16 8.05
N ALA A 60 -0.35 -16.14 8.83
CA ALA A 60 -0.71 -17.46 8.31
C ALA A 60 -1.86 -17.38 7.30
N TYR A 61 -2.88 -16.56 7.58
CA TYR A 61 -3.97 -16.33 6.65
C TYR A 61 -3.55 -15.57 5.38
N THR A 62 -2.47 -14.78 5.38
CA THR A 62 -1.93 -14.18 4.15
C THR A 62 -1.45 -15.26 3.20
N GLY A 63 -0.71 -16.27 3.69
CA GLY A 63 -0.29 -17.42 2.87
C GLY A 63 -1.49 -18.21 2.32
N ILE A 64 -2.45 -18.53 3.18
CA ILE A 64 -3.68 -19.25 2.80
C ILE A 64 -4.50 -18.46 1.76
N ALA A 65 -4.69 -17.17 2.00
CA ALA A 65 -5.46 -16.29 1.12
C ALA A 65 -4.79 -16.14 -0.24
N TRP A 66 -3.47 -16.09 -0.28
CA TRP A 66 -2.70 -16.05 -1.52
C TRP A 66 -2.98 -17.27 -2.40
N ASP A 67 -2.98 -18.47 -1.82
CA ASP A 67 -3.34 -19.71 -2.53
C ASP A 67 -4.77 -19.65 -3.09
N GLU A 68 -5.72 -19.08 -2.35
CA GLU A 68 -7.10 -18.87 -2.82
C GLU A 68 -7.16 -17.89 -4.00
N LEU A 69 -6.37 -16.81 -4.00
CA LEU A 69 -6.29 -15.90 -5.14
C LEU A 69 -5.72 -16.62 -6.37
N GLU A 70 -4.67 -17.43 -6.20
CA GLU A 70 -4.06 -18.20 -7.29
C GLU A 70 -5.01 -19.24 -7.89
N LYS A 71 -5.83 -19.90 -7.07
CA LYS A 71 -6.85 -20.86 -7.52
C LYS A 71 -7.89 -20.25 -8.47
N THR A 72 -8.05 -18.92 -8.46
CA THR A 72 -8.96 -18.25 -9.40
C THR A 72 -8.49 -18.37 -10.86
N ALA A 73 -7.20 -18.60 -11.13
CA ALA A 73 -6.57 -18.46 -12.45
C ALA A 73 -6.64 -17.04 -13.06
N HIS A 74 -7.03 -16.04 -12.26
CA HIS A 74 -7.04 -14.62 -12.63
C HIS A 74 -5.97 -13.79 -11.90
N PHE A 75 -5.28 -14.41 -10.94
CA PHE A 75 -4.12 -13.84 -10.25
C PHE A 75 -2.83 -14.10 -11.06
N PRO A 76 -1.83 -13.20 -11.05
CA PRO A 76 -0.61 -13.35 -11.81
C PRO A 76 0.16 -14.60 -11.38
N ASN A 77 0.76 -15.30 -12.35
CA ASN A 77 1.60 -16.45 -12.06
C ASN A 77 2.98 -15.99 -11.54
N LEU A 78 3.15 -16.03 -10.22
CA LEU A 78 4.38 -15.65 -9.53
C LEU A 78 5.19 -16.87 -9.03
N LYS A 79 4.77 -18.09 -9.37
CA LYS A 79 5.46 -19.35 -8.99
C LYS A 79 6.67 -19.68 -9.85
N ARG A 80 6.92 -18.90 -10.91
CA ARG A 80 8.05 -19.11 -11.82
C ARG A 80 9.31 -18.46 -11.24
N ASP A 81 10.46 -19.06 -11.55
CA ASP A 81 11.77 -18.44 -11.34
C ASP A 81 11.80 -17.07 -12.03
N CYS A 82 11.69 -16.00 -11.23
CA CYS A 82 11.55 -14.65 -11.73
C CYS A 82 12.21 -13.65 -10.78
N GLU A 83 12.82 -12.61 -11.32
CA GLU A 83 13.43 -11.55 -10.51
C GLU A 83 12.37 -10.84 -9.64
N PRO A 84 12.60 -10.63 -8.33
CA PRO A 84 13.80 -10.97 -7.55
C PRO A 84 13.76 -12.32 -6.82
N PHE A 85 12.70 -13.12 -6.97
CA PHE A 85 12.52 -14.45 -6.33
C PHE A 85 13.28 -15.57 -7.05
N LYS A 86 14.49 -15.29 -7.56
CA LYS A 86 15.25 -16.30 -8.27
C LYS A 86 15.79 -17.35 -7.32
N ILE A 87 15.59 -18.61 -7.64
CA ILE A 87 16.13 -19.72 -6.85
C ILE A 87 17.63 -19.82 -7.14
N PRO A 88 18.53 -19.63 -6.14
CA PRO A 88 19.95 -19.80 -6.35
C PRO A 88 20.29 -21.22 -6.84
N ALA A 89 21.28 -21.34 -7.73
CA ALA A 89 21.69 -22.63 -8.25
C ALA A 89 22.13 -23.57 -7.11
N GLY A 90 21.42 -24.69 -6.97
CA GLY A 90 21.71 -25.71 -5.94
C GLY A 90 20.90 -25.56 -4.64
N ASP A 91 20.05 -24.55 -4.50
CA ASP A 91 19.20 -24.37 -3.31
C ASP A 91 17.72 -24.62 -3.63
N SER A 92 17.32 -25.90 -3.70
CA SER A 92 15.92 -26.28 -3.92
C SER A 92 14.98 -25.92 -2.76
N GLN A 93 15.53 -25.44 -1.64
CA GLN A 93 14.77 -25.03 -0.45
C GLN A 93 14.79 -23.52 -0.26
N PHE A 94 15.17 -22.74 -1.28
CA PHE A 94 15.22 -21.29 -1.21
C PHE A 94 13.88 -20.74 -0.70
N PRO A 95 13.85 -20.14 0.50
CA PRO A 95 12.60 -19.81 1.19
C PRO A 95 11.94 -18.54 0.62
N ASP A 96 12.51 -17.92 -0.41
CA ASP A 96 12.01 -16.69 -0.99
C ASP A 96 11.12 -16.95 -2.21
N SER A 97 9.85 -16.59 -2.04
CA SER A 97 8.81 -16.56 -3.06
C SER A 97 7.91 -15.35 -2.79
N ALA A 98 7.08 -14.97 -3.74
CA ALA A 98 6.17 -13.83 -3.56
C ALA A 98 5.23 -14.02 -2.35
N VAL A 99 4.68 -15.23 -2.17
CA VAL A 99 3.82 -15.55 -1.02
C VAL A 99 4.60 -15.51 0.29
N ASN A 100 5.83 -16.05 0.33
CA ASN A 100 6.64 -16.05 1.55
C ASN A 100 7.07 -14.62 1.93
N ALA A 101 7.44 -13.79 0.94
CA ALA A 101 7.80 -12.40 1.18
C ALA A 101 6.62 -11.58 1.76
N ALA A 102 5.40 -11.83 1.29
CA ALA A 102 4.21 -11.19 1.84
C ALA A 102 3.83 -11.73 3.23
N ALA A 103 3.78 -13.05 3.41
CA ALA A 103 3.29 -13.70 4.62
C ALA A 103 4.28 -13.62 5.79
N ALA A 104 5.59 -13.66 5.54
CA ALA A 104 6.62 -13.71 6.59
C ALA A 104 6.98 -12.34 7.19
N HIS A 105 6.23 -11.26 6.94
CA HIS A 105 6.61 -9.91 7.40
C HIS A 105 6.71 -9.77 8.94
N HIS A 106 6.05 -10.63 9.72
CA HIS A 106 6.21 -10.73 11.18
C HIS A 106 7.34 -11.66 11.64
N LYS A 107 7.79 -12.58 10.78
CA LYS A 107 8.89 -13.52 11.03
C LYS A 107 9.84 -13.58 9.82
N PRO A 108 10.48 -12.45 9.45
CA PRO A 108 11.30 -12.38 8.24
C PRO A 108 12.68 -13.02 8.46
N GLU A 109 13.12 -13.80 7.49
CA GLU A 109 14.42 -14.48 7.48
C GLU A 109 15.30 -14.01 6.32
N THR A 110 14.72 -13.84 5.14
CA THR A 110 15.44 -13.46 3.92
C THR A 110 15.46 -11.95 3.67
N PHE A 111 16.30 -11.50 2.76
CA PHE A 111 16.34 -10.11 2.35
C PHE A 111 14.97 -9.59 1.85
N LEU A 112 14.27 -10.34 0.99
CA LEU A 112 13.00 -9.87 0.43
C LEU A 112 11.88 -9.85 1.48
N GLN A 113 11.84 -10.81 2.40
CA GLN A 113 10.94 -10.77 3.56
C GLN A 113 11.24 -9.57 4.45
N TRP A 114 12.53 -9.26 4.67
CA TRP A 114 12.95 -8.08 5.42
C TRP A 114 12.61 -6.77 4.71
N VAL A 115 12.60 -6.71 3.37
CA VAL A 115 12.10 -5.54 2.61
C VAL A 115 10.64 -5.28 2.96
N ILE A 116 9.79 -6.31 2.88
CA ILE A 116 8.35 -6.16 3.18
C ILE A 116 8.13 -5.79 4.64
N ALA A 117 8.79 -6.50 5.57
CA ALA A 117 8.71 -6.21 7.00
C ALA A 117 9.18 -4.78 7.35
N THR A 118 10.22 -4.28 6.69
CA THR A 118 10.73 -2.93 6.92
C THR A 118 9.76 -1.89 6.35
N ALA A 119 9.23 -2.11 5.15
CA ALA A 119 8.25 -1.22 4.54
C ALA A 119 6.95 -1.12 5.36
N ASP A 120 6.45 -2.24 5.88
CA ASP A 120 5.28 -2.29 6.79
C ASP A 120 5.51 -1.46 8.06
N ARG A 121 6.69 -1.59 8.67
CA ARG A 121 7.09 -0.82 9.85
C ARG A 121 7.16 0.67 9.59
N VAL A 122 7.74 1.05 8.44
CA VAL A 122 7.85 2.45 8.02
C VAL A 122 6.48 3.04 7.71
N ALA A 123 5.61 2.30 7.02
CA ALA A 123 4.23 2.72 6.72
C ALA A 123 3.39 2.95 7.98
N SER A 124 3.64 2.17 9.04
CA SER A 124 2.94 2.28 10.31
C SER A 124 3.41 3.45 11.20
N GLY A 125 4.56 4.07 10.89
CA GLY A 125 5.10 5.22 11.65
C GLY A 125 5.46 4.93 13.11
N PHE A 126 5.71 3.67 13.47
CA PHE A 126 6.03 3.29 14.86
C PHE A 126 7.47 3.62 15.24
N GLU A 127 7.63 4.27 16.40
CA GLU A 127 8.94 4.53 17.03
C GLU A 127 9.58 3.24 17.57
N ARG A 128 10.93 3.27 17.67
CA ARG A 128 11.83 2.17 18.08
C ARG A 128 11.29 1.33 19.24
N ASP A 129 10.91 1.99 20.34
CA ASP A 129 10.62 1.30 21.60
C ASP A 129 9.18 0.78 21.66
N LYS A 130 8.24 1.41 20.95
CA LYS A 130 6.83 0.99 20.92
C LYS A 130 6.60 -0.17 19.95
N PHE A 131 7.32 -0.26 18.84
CA PHE A 131 7.13 -1.36 17.89
C PHE A 131 7.58 -2.71 18.45
N GLU A 132 8.79 -2.76 19.04
CA GLU A 132 9.38 -4.01 19.53
C GLU A 132 8.78 -4.45 20.87
N VAL A 133 8.40 -3.52 21.74
CA VAL A 133 7.86 -3.82 23.08
C VAL A 133 6.33 -3.91 23.07
N GLU A 134 5.64 -3.05 22.31
CA GLU A 134 4.17 -2.99 22.28
C GLU A 134 3.62 -3.72 21.04
N TYR A 135 3.90 -3.31 19.80
CA TYR A 135 3.20 -3.86 18.62
C TYR A 135 3.45 -5.37 18.38
N ASN A 136 4.70 -5.83 18.38
CA ASN A 136 5.03 -7.25 18.14
C ASN A 136 4.61 -8.19 19.28
N ASN A 137 4.37 -7.66 20.49
CA ASN A 137 4.04 -8.46 21.68
C ASN A 137 2.58 -8.31 22.13
N LEU A 138 1.83 -7.34 21.59
CA LEU A 138 0.44 -7.10 21.96
C LEU A 138 -0.50 -8.08 21.24
N LYS A 139 -1.43 -8.65 22.02
CA LYS A 139 -2.55 -9.43 21.48
C LYS A 139 -3.53 -8.50 20.75
N GLU A 140 -4.11 -8.98 19.66
CA GLU A 140 -5.29 -8.34 19.09
C GLU A 140 -6.41 -8.31 20.14
N ARG A 141 -7.23 -7.25 20.16
CA ARG A 141 -8.39 -7.16 21.06
C ARG A 141 -9.25 -8.43 20.91
N ASP A 142 -9.91 -8.89 21.98
CA ASP A 142 -10.85 -10.02 21.95
C ASP A 142 -12.08 -9.81 21.03
N ASN A 143 -12.13 -8.70 20.27
CA ASN A 143 -13.06 -8.59 19.15
C ASN A 143 -12.56 -7.72 17.98
N HIS A 144 -11.46 -8.13 17.35
CA HIS A 144 -10.99 -7.53 16.08
C HIS A 144 -12.01 -7.69 14.92
N TYR A 145 -12.94 -8.66 15.00
CA TYR A 145 -14.01 -8.84 14.02
C TYR A 145 -14.98 -7.64 14.03
N CYS A 146 -15.39 -7.17 15.21
CA CYS A 146 -16.36 -6.07 15.31
C CYS A 146 -15.74 -4.67 15.19
N ALA A 147 -14.42 -4.54 15.21
CA ALA A 147 -13.76 -3.25 15.05
C ALA A 147 -14.10 -2.61 13.69
N ARG A 148 -14.31 -1.29 13.67
CA ARG A 148 -14.60 -0.51 12.45
C ARG A 148 -13.69 0.71 12.37
N LEU A 149 -13.37 1.10 11.13
CA LEU A 149 -12.49 2.22 10.83
C LEU A 149 -13.11 3.52 11.35
N LEU A 150 -12.38 4.25 12.18
CA LEU A 150 -12.76 5.54 12.71
C LEU A 150 -12.59 6.61 11.64
N THR A 151 -13.45 7.62 11.67
CA THR A 151 -13.23 8.82 10.87
C THR A 151 -12.23 9.77 11.53
N LEU A 152 -11.32 10.32 10.73
CA LEU A 152 -10.41 11.37 11.18
C LEU A 152 -11.16 12.67 11.49
N PHE A 153 -12.29 12.93 10.82
CA PHE A 153 -13.02 14.20 10.95
C PHE A 153 -13.63 14.43 12.33
N GLU A 154 -14.01 13.37 13.05
CA GLU A 154 -14.56 13.51 14.41
C GLU A 154 -13.49 13.97 15.42
N GLN A 155 -12.22 13.87 15.06
CA GLN A 155 -11.08 14.13 15.94
C GLN A 155 -10.46 15.52 15.72
N ILE A 156 -10.75 16.16 14.58
CA ILE A 156 -10.20 17.49 14.25
C ILE A 156 -10.59 18.50 15.33
N GLY A 157 -9.61 19.25 15.83
CA GLY A 157 -9.81 20.29 16.84
C GLY A 157 -10.07 19.76 18.25
N LYS A 158 -10.04 18.43 18.46
CA LYS A 158 -10.05 17.83 19.79
C LYS A 158 -8.61 17.59 20.25
N GLY A 159 -8.36 17.74 21.54
CA GLY A 159 -7.09 17.37 22.17
C GLY A 159 -6.97 15.86 22.31
N GLU A 160 -6.56 15.40 23.50
CA GLU A 160 -6.51 13.97 23.78
C GLU A 160 -7.91 13.33 23.65
N ILE A 161 -8.00 12.27 22.83
CA ILE A 161 -9.25 11.55 22.59
C ILE A 161 -9.34 10.38 23.56
N ILE A 162 -10.39 10.38 24.38
CA ILE A 162 -10.73 9.27 25.27
C ILE A 162 -11.17 8.06 24.44
N GLU A 163 -10.62 6.88 24.71
CA GLU A 163 -11.00 5.64 24.03
C GLU A 163 -12.52 5.38 24.14
N GLY A 164 -13.16 4.97 23.05
CA GLY A 164 -14.60 4.71 23.01
C GLY A 164 -15.50 5.95 22.95
N SER A 165 -14.95 7.17 23.05
CA SER A 165 -15.75 8.41 22.97
C SER A 165 -16.21 8.77 21.55
N LEU A 166 -15.56 8.20 20.53
CA LEU A 166 -15.84 8.45 19.12
C LEU A 166 -17.06 7.65 18.64
N LYS A 167 -17.98 8.34 17.96
CA LYS A 167 -19.27 7.79 17.52
C LYS A 167 -19.27 7.38 16.06
N TRP A 168 -18.46 7.99 15.20
CA TRP A 168 -18.57 7.86 13.75
C TRP A 168 -17.55 6.87 13.20
N ARG A 169 -18.04 5.90 12.41
CA ARG A 169 -17.25 4.81 11.82
C ARG A 169 -17.62 4.60 10.36
N TYR A 170 -16.71 4.12 9.54
CA TYR A 170 -17.05 3.72 8.17
C TYR A 170 -17.76 2.37 8.18
N PRO A 171 -18.89 2.22 7.45
CA PRO A 171 -19.55 0.93 7.31
C PRO A 171 -18.66 -0.03 6.52
N LEU A 172 -18.59 -1.29 6.96
CA LEU A 172 -17.80 -2.33 6.29
C LEU A 172 -18.50 -2.82 5.01
N LYS A 173 -18.39 -2.04 3.94
CA LYS A 173 -19.03 -2.26 2.64
C LYS A 173 -18.07 -1.91 1.50
N PRO A 174 -18.31 -2.43 0.28
CA PRO A 174 -17.57 -1.99 -0.89
C PRO A 174 -17.65 -0.47 -1.10
N LEU A 175 -16.54 0.13 -1.55
CA LEU A 175 -16.47 1.55 -1.82
C LEU A 175 -17.56 1.96 -2.81
N SER A 176 -18.37 2.92 -2.39
CA SER A 176 -19.46 3.49 -3.18
C SER A 176 -19.78 4.88 -2.64
N PRO A 177 -20.46 5.73 -3.42
CA PRO A 177 -20.91 7.04 -2.96
C PRO A 177 -21.73 6.99 -1.65
N GLN A 178 -22.39 5.86 -1.36
CA GLN A 178 -23.18 5.67 -0.14
C GLN A 178 -22.35 5.11 1.02
N ALA A 179 -21.32 4.29 0.74
CA ALA A 179 -20.47 3.68 1.76
C ALA A 179 -19.31 4.59 2.22
N MET A 180 -18.98 5.63 1.44
CA MET A 180 -17.89 6.56 1.77
C MET A 180 -18.20 7.50 2.96
N PHE A 181 -19.44 7.56 3.45
CA PHE A 181 -19.81 8.43 4.57
C PHE A 181 -19.84 7.64 5.89
N PRO A 182 -19.19 8.14 6.96
CA PRO A 182 -19.28 7.55 8.28
C PRO A 182 -20.72 7.48 8.83
N LYS A 183 -20.98 6.48 9.68
CA LYS A 183 -22.26 6.24 10.37
C LYS A 183 -22.02 5.90 11.85
N GLN A 184 -23.01 6.15 12.70
CA GLN A 184 -22.94 5.80 14.12
C GLN A 184 -23.27 4.32 14.36
N ASP A 185 -24.32 3.81 13.73
CA ASP A 185 -24.85 2.46 13.97
C ASP A 185 -24.36 1.44 12.92
N CYS A 186 -23.05 1.36 12.70
CA CYS A 186 -22.45 0.40 11.76
C CYS A 186 -21.46 -0.57 12.39
N THR A 187 -21.39 -0.58 13.72
CA THR A 187 -20.65 -1.59 14.48
C THR A 187 -21.56 -2.81 14.68
N PRO A 188 -21.16 -4.02 14.28
CA PRO A 188 -21.97 -5.22 14.43
C PRO A 188 -22.14 -5.59 15.91
N ALA A 189 -23.27 -6.20 16.24
CA ALA A 189 -23.60 -6.61 17.61
C ALA A 189 -22.81 -7.84 18.08
N ASP A 190 -22.35 -8.68 17.15
CA ASP A 190 -21.71 -9.97 17.44
C ASP A 190 -20.71 -10.37 16.34
N ASN A 191 -19.86 -11.35 16.66
CA ASN A 191 -18.79 -11.83 15.76
C ASN A 191 -19.34 -12.49 14.49
N LYS A 192 -20.51 -13.14 14.56
CA LYS A 192 -21.08 -13.85 13.42
C LYS A 192 -21.52 -12.86 12.36
N SER A 193 -22.26 -11.82 12.77
CA SER A 193 -22.65 -10.70 11.92
C SER A 193 -21.43 -9.99 11.31
N ALA A 194 -20.39 -9.76 12.13
CA ALA A 194 -19.14 -9.15 11.66
C ALA A 194 -18.41 -10.00 10.60
N GLN A 195 -18.30 -11.31 10.84
CA GLN A 195 -17.65 -12.26 9.93
C GLN A 195 -18.42 -12.40 8.62
N ASP A 196 -19.75 -12.35 8.66
CA ASP A 196 -20.57 -12.41 7.44
C ASP A 196 -20.33 -11.17 6.54
N GLU A 197 -20.12 -9.98 7.12
CA GLU A 197 -19.72 -8.79 6.35
C GLU A 197 -18.32 -8.95 5.71
N TYR A 198 -17.33 -9.45 6.46
CA TYR A 198 -16.00 -9.75 5.90
C TYR A 198 -16.05 -10.84 4.82
N LYS A 199 -16.86 -11.89 5.02
CA LYS A 199 -17.05 -12.96 4.03
C LYS A 199 -17.70 -12.42 2.76
N ALA A 200 -18.63 -11.47 2.87
CA ALA A 200 -19.20 -10.80 1.70
C ALA A 200 -18.15 -9.98 0.93
N LEU A 201 -17.23 -9.29 1.62
CA LEU A 201 -16.11 -8.58 0.97
C LEU A 201 -15.13 -9.57 0.32
N TRP A 202 -14.76 -10.65 1.00
CA TRP A 202 -13.88 -11.69 0.47
C TRP A 202 -14.44 -12.33 -0.81
N ASN A 203 -15.72 -12.70 -0.81
CA ASN A 203 -16.36 -13.28 -1.99
C ASN A 203 -16.41 -12.29 -3.16
N GLN A 204 -16.64 -11.00 -2.88
CA GLN A 204 -16.62 -9.94 -3.91
C GLN A 204 -15.21 -9.67 -4.43
N LEU A 205 -14.17 -9.76 -3.60
CA LEU A 205 -12.77 -9.71 -4.03
C LEU A 205 -12.47 -10.84 -5.04
N LEU A 206 -12.83 -12.08 -4.70
CA LEU A 206 -12.64 -13.24 -5.58
C LEU A 206 -13.45 -13.14 -6.88
N ALA A 207 -14.65 -12.55 -6.82
CA ALA A 207 -15.46 -12.28 -8.01
C ALA A 207 -14.82 -11.19 -8.89
N GLY A 208 -14.42 -10.07 -8.30
CA GLY A 208 -13.84 -8.93 -9.03
C GLY A 208 -12.50 -9.26 -9.69
N LEU A 209 -11.72 -10.20 -9.15
CA LEU A 209 -10.53 -10.72 -9.84
C LEU A 209 -10.87 -11.29 -11.23
N LYS A 210 -12.06 -11.88 -11.39
CA LYS A 210 -12.49 -12.48 -12.66
C LYS A 210 -12.77 -11.43 -13.73
N ASP A 211 -13.13 -10.22 -13.31
CA ASP A 211 -13.46 -9.09 -14.17
C ASP A 211 -12.22 -8.40 -14.76
N ILE A 212 -11.02 -8.69 -14.23
CA ILE A 212 -9.76 -8.17 -14.80
C ILE A 212 -9.63 -8.65 -16.25
N PRO A 213 -9.52 -7.75 -17.25
CA PRO A 213 -9.52 -8.12 -18.66
C PRO A 213 -8.41 -9.11 -19.02
N LYS A 214 -8.74 -10.15 -19.79
CA LYS A 214 -7.78 -11.18 -20.20
C LYS A 214 -6.54 -10.58 -20.88
N SER A 215 -6.70 -9.54 -21.69
CA SER A 215 -5.62 -8.84 -22.39
C SER A 215 -4.60 -8.18 -21.47
N HIS A 216 -4.94 -7.96 -20.20
CA HIS A 216 -4.07 -7.27 -19.24
C HIS A 216 -3.45 -8.22 -18.21
N ARG A 217 -3.89 -9.49 -18.13
CA ARG A 217 -3.45 -10.43 -17.10
C ARG A 217 -1.97 -10.84 -17.22
N ASP A 218 -1.45 -10.85 -18.44
CA ASP A 218 -0.04 -11.21 -18.70
C ASP A 218 0.91 -10.00 -18.54
N ASN A 219 0.38 -8.79 -18.34
CA ASN A 219 1.16 -7.58 -18.06
C ASN A 219 0.98 -7.22 -16.58
N LEU A 220 1.98 -7.55 -15.75
CA LEU A 220 1.87 -7.39 -14.31
C LEU A 220 1.60 -5.94 -13.86
N PRO A 221 2.27 -4.90 -14.38
CA PRO A 221 1.93 -3.51 -14.07
C PRO A 221 0.46 -3.17 -14.36
N LEU A 222 -0.05 -3.53 -15.54
CA LEU A 222 -1.45 -3.27 -15.90
C LEU A 222 -2.43 -4.09 -15.05
N TRP A 223 -2.10 -5.36 -14.76
CA TRP A 223 -2.91 -6.16 -13.84
C TRP A 223 -2.96 -5.52 -12.45
N LEU A 224 -1.84 -5.00 -11.97
CA LEU A 224 -1.74 -4.33 -10.67
C LEU A 224 -2.59 -3.05 -10.62
N ASP A 225 -2.74 -2.31 -11.73
CA ASP A 225 -3.68 -1.18 -11.81
C ASP A 225 -5.14 -1.62 -11.58
N HIS A 226 -5.58 -2.70 -12.24
CA HIS A 226 -6.93 -3.23 -12.02
C HIS A 226 -7.08 -3.73 -10.58
N PHE A 227 -6.06 -4.40 -10.05
CA PHE A 227 -6.08 -4.92 -8.70
C PHE A 227 -6.07 -3.81 -7.64
N ASP A 228 -5.37 -2.69 -7.86
CA ASP A 228 -5.36 -1.52 -6.97
C ASP A 228 -6.79 -0.97 -6.77
N ALA A 229 -7.54 -0.79 -7.86
CA ALA A 229 -8.93 -0.36 -7.80
C ALA A 229 -9.84 -1.38 -7.08
N LEU A 230 -9.63 -2.68 -7.33
CA LEU A 230 -10.37 -3.73 -6.65
C LEU A 230 -10.05 -3.78 -5.14
N TRP A 231 -8.77 -3.68 -4.77
CA TRP A 231 -8.30 -3.69 -3.39
C TRP A 231 -8.80 -2.46 -2.63
N LEU A 232 -8.74 -1.27 -3.23
CA LEU A 232 -9.37 -0.05 -2.71
C LEU A 232 -10.85 -0.31 -2.43
N THR A 233 -11.57 -0.82 -3.43
CA THR A 233 -13.01 -1.02 -3.32
C THR A 233 -13.38 -1.95 -2.17
N MET A 234 -12.59 -3.01 -1.93
CA MET A 234 -12.90 -4.00 -0.90
C MET A 234 -12.34 -3.66 0.48
N THR A 235 -11.26 -2.86 0.58
CA THR A 235 -10.51 -2.72 1.84
C THR A 235 -10.41 -1.30 2.40
N HIS A 236 -11.00 -0.29 1.74
CA HIS A 236 -10.99 1.10 2.22
C HIS A 236 -11.61 1.30 3.62
N ALA A 237 -12.55 0.43 4.04
CA ALA A 237 -13.24 0.51 5.32
C ALA A 237 -12.73 -0.50 6.37
N ILE A 238 -11.77 -1.34 6.01
CA ILE A 238 -11.16 -2.32 6.92
C ILE A 238 -10.07 -1.60 7.72
N PRO A 239 -10.07 -1.63 9.06
CA PRO A 239 -8.94 -1.12 9.84
C PRO A 239 -7.67 -1.94 9.59
N ALA A 240 -6.55 -1.25 9.32
CA ALA A 240 -5.23 -1.87 9.20
C ALA A 240 -4.76 -2.46 10.55
N ALA A 241 -4.96 -1.73 11.65
CA ALA A 241 -4.59 -2.18 12.99
C ALA A 241 -5.78 -2.11 13.95
N THR A 242 -5.97 -3.17 14.74
CA THR A 242 -7.01 -3.30 15.77
C THR A 242 -6.43 -3.76 17.12
N ALA A 243 -5.11 -3.67 17.27
CA ALA A 243 -4.38 -4.06 18.47
C ALA A 243 -4.59 -3.06 19.62
N PHE A 244 -4.29 -3.49 20.84
CA PHE A 244 -4.42 -2.67 22.06
C PHE A 244 -3.61 -1.37 21.94
N GLY A 245 -4.19 -0.24 22.37
CA GLY A 245 -3.52 1.07 22.34
C GLY A 245 -3.42 1.75 20.97
N VAL A 246 -3.87 1.10 19.88
CA VAL A 246 -3.88 1.69 18.53
C VAL A 246 -5.30 2.07 18.14
N LYS A 247 -5.48 3.32 17.72
CA LYS A 247 -6.77 3.78 17.16
C LYS A 247 -6.90 3.30 15.71
N PRO A 248 -8.00 2.61 15.34
CA PRO A 248 -8.20 2.10 13.98
C PRO A 248 -8.58 3.23 13.03
N GLU A 249 -7.60 4.03 12.61
CA GLU A 249 -7.77 5.27 11.82
C GLU A 249 -7.21 5.17 10.40
N VAL A 250 -6.32 4.20 10.18
CA VAL A 250 -5.71 3.92 8.89
C VAL A 250 -6.43 2.73 8.27
N SER A 251 -6.90 2.89 7.03
CA SER A 251 -7.51 1.79 6.30
C SER A 251 -6.47 0.75 5.88
N LEU A 252 -6.89 -0.49 5.72
CA LEU A 252 -6.06 -1.56 5.20
C LEU A 252 -5.55 -1.22 3.80
N TYR A 253 -6.38 -0.59 2.96
CA TYR A 253 -5.96 -0.11 1.64
C TYR A 253 -4.81 0.89 1.74
N ASP A 254 -4.96 1.96 2.52
CA ASP A 254 -3.96 3.04 2.60
C ASP A 254 -2.64 2.52 3.16
N HIS A 255 -2.71 1.67 4.20
CA HIS A 255 -1.54 0.98 4.76
C HIS A 255 -0.86 0.10 3.71
N SER A 256 -1.62 -0.74 3.02
CA SER A 256 -1.11 -1.62 1.95
C SER A 256 -0.44 -0.82 0.83
N LYS A 257 -1.06 0.28 0.39
CA LYS A 257 -0.55 1.15 -0.67
C LYS A 257 0.77 1.80 -0.28
N ALA A 258 0.85 2.33 0.95
CA ALA A 258 2.08 2.90 1.49
C ALA A 258 3.20 1.85 1.58
N THR A 259 2.89 0.67 2.14
CA THR A 259 3.83 -0.46 2.24
C THR A 259 4.33 -0.91 0.87
N ALA A 260 3.46 -1.01 -0.14
CA ALA A 260 3.83 -1.36 -1.50
C ALA A 260 4.81 -0.35 -2.13
N ALA A 261 4.53 0.95 -1.99
CA ALA A 261 5.36 2.03 -2.50
C ALA A 261 6.75 2.04 -1.83
N LEU A 262 6.78 1.91 -0.50
CA LEU A 262 8.00 1.86 0.31
C LEU A 262 8.82 0.60 0.00
N ALA A 263 8.20 -0.58 -0.10
CA ALA A 263 8.87 -1.82 -0.44
C ALA A 263 9.53 -1.76 -1.82
N ALA A 264 8.82 -1.24 -2.82
CA ALA A 264 9.35 -1.03 -4.17
C ALA A 264 10.60 -0.14 -4.18
N ALA A 265 10.53 1.01 -3.51
CA ALA A 265 11.65 1.96 -3.41
C ALA A 265 12.82 1.38 -2.61
N LEU A 266 12.53 0.72 -1.47
CA LEU A 266 13.53 0.13 -0.60
C LEU A 266 14.32 -0.97 -1.31
N TRP A 267 13.62 -1.91 -1.96
CA TRP A 267 14.25 -2.96 -2.75
C TRP A 267 15.11 -2.37 -3.88
N ARG A 268 14.56 -1.45 -4.68
CA ARG A 268 15.30 -0.82 -5.78
C ARG A 268 16.54 -0.07 -5.32
N TRP A 269 16.51 0.55 -4.14
CA TRP A 269 17.67 1.21 -3.57
C TRP A 269 18.76 0.20 -3.20
N HIS A 270 18.40 -0.87 -2.47
CA HIS A 270 19.36 -1.91 -2.07
C HIS A 270 19.94 -2.65 -3.28
N HIS A 271 19.11 -2.98 -4.27
CA HIS A 271 19.52 -3.59 -5.54
C HIS A 271 20.56 -2.71 -6.27
N ALA A 272 20.31 -1.39 -6.37
CA ALA A 272 21.23 -0.47 -7.03
C ALA A 272 22.59 -0.33 -6.31
N HIS A 273 22.64 -0.61 -5.00
CA HIS A 273 23.85 -0.56 -4.20
C HIS A 273 24.48 -1.95 -3.96
N GLN A 274 23.90 -3.02 -4.52
CA GLN A 274 24.34 -4.41 -4.33
C GLN A 274 24.33 -4.84 -2.85
N LEU A 275 23.32 -4.39 -2.09
CA LEU A 275 23.16 -4.64 -0.65
C LEU A 275 21.94 -5.53 -0.37
N GLU A 276 21.88 -6.70 -0.99
CA GLU A 276 20.71 -7.61 -0.92
C GLU A 276 20.91 -8.74 0.09
N THR A 277 21.23 -8.39 1.35
CA THR A 277 21.38 -9.36 2.45
C THR A 277 20.38 -9.08 3.56
N ALA A 278 19.91 -10.12 4.26
CA ALA A 278 19.01 -9.96 5.40
C ALA A 278 19.58 -9.00 6.46
N ASP A 279 20.89 -9.11 6.75
CA ASP A 279 21.56 -8.28 7.76
C ASP A 279 21.52 -6.78 7.44
N SER A 280 21.44 -6.40 6.16
CA SER A 280 21.35 -5.01 5.72
C SER A 280 20.06 -4.30 6.14
N LEU A 281 19.02 -5.07 6.49
CA LEU A 281 17.69 -4.57 6.90
C LEU A 281 17.27 -5.05 8.28
N LYS A 282 17.75 -6.23 8.71
CA LYS A 282 17.47 -6.82 10.02
C LYS A 282 17.89 -5.90 11.16
N SER A 283 19.03 -5.20 11.01
CA SER A 283 19.44 -4.17 11.94
C SER A 283 18.92 -2.80 11.49
N ARG A 284 18.44 -1.98 12.44
CA ARG A 284 18.02 -0.59 12.12
C ARG A 284 19.18 0.37 11.85
N SER A 285 20.43 -0.11 11.72
CA SER A 285 21.60 0.76 11.52
C SER A 285 21.53 1.58 10.23
N GLY A 286 20.83 1.08 9.20
CA GLY A 286 20.60 1.79 7.94
C GLY A 286 19.28 2.58 7.89
N TRP A 287 18.62 2.87 9.01
CA TRP A 287 17.35 3.61 9.00
C TRP A 287 17.52 5.12 8.80
N ASP A 288 18.71 5.66 9.04
CA ASP A 288 19.08 7.06 8.74
C ASP A 288 19.56 7.26 7.30
N ASP A 289 19.84 6.18 6.57
CA ASP A 289 20.22 6.26 5.17
C ASP A 289 19.03 6.80 4.36
N LYS A 290 19.31 7.81 3.53
CA LYS A 290 18.32 8.41 2.63
C LYS A 290 18.02 7.47 1.47
N LYS A 291 17.22 6.45 1.72
CA LYS A 291 16.86 5.38 0.75
C LYS A 291 15.71 5.77 -0.19
N PHE A 292 14.89 6.74 0.21
CA PHE A 292 13.69 7.16 -0.50
C PHE A 292 13.85 8.54 -1.14
N LEU A 293 13.23 8.73 -2.30
CA LEU A 293 13.12 10.00 -3.00
C LEU A 293 11.63 10.29 -3.17
N LEU A 294 11.11 11.25 -2.41
CA LEU A 294 9.74 11.73 -2.53
C LEU A 294 9.70 12.71 -3.70
N VAL A 295 8.94 12.38 -4.74
CA VAL A 295 8.78 13.21 -5.94
C VAL A 295 7.36 13.76 -5.98
N GLN A 296 7.22 15.07 -5.75
CA GLN A 296 5.95 15.76 -5.85
C GLN A 296 5.84 16.45 -7.22
N GLY A 297 4.79 16.09 -7.97
CA GLY A 297 4.34 16.84 -9.12
C GLY A 297 3.27 17.84 -8.72
N ASP A 298 3.33 19.05 -9.27
CA ASP A 298 2.30 20.08 -9.10
C ASP A 298 2.04 20.78 -10.43
N PHE A 299 0.77 20.93 -10.77
CA PHE A 299 0.33 21.64 -11.97
C PHE A 299 0.13 23.12 -11.65
N PHE A 300 0.87 24.00 -12.33
CA PHE A 300 0.81 25.44 -12.15
C PHE A 300 -0.09 26.11 -13.19
N GLY A 301 -0.60 27.30 -12.87
CA GLY A 301 -1.39 28.11 -13.79
C GLY A 301 -2.84 27.65 -13.96
N ILE A 302 -3.32 26.68 -13.15
CA ILE A 302 -4.68 26.12 -13.23
C ILE A 302 -5.76 27.20 -13.28
N GLN A 303 -5.69 28.18 -12.36
CA GLN A 303 -6.70 29.24 -12.25
C GLN A 303 -6.74 30.10 -13.51
N ASN A 304 -5.58 30.59 -13.94
CA ASN A 304 -5.48 31.42 -15.15
C ASN A 304 -5.92 30.63 -16.39
N PHE A 305 -5.56 29.36 -16.50
CA PHE A 305 -5.95 28.50 -17.61
C PHE A 305 -7.46 28.23 -17.64
N ILE A 306 -8.05 27.83 -16.51
CA ILE A 306 -9.49 27.53 -16.42
C ILE A 306 -10.32 28.78 -16.70
N PHE A 307 -9.93 29.92 -16.12
CA PHE A 307 -10.69 31.18 -16.17
C PHE A 307 -10.20 32.18 -17.22
N ALA A 308 -9.27 31.79 -18.12
CA ALA A 308 -8.79 32.68 -19.18
C ALA A 308 -9.98 33.26 -19.96
N GLU A 309 -10.18 34.57 -19.82
CA GLU A 309 -11.19 35.36 -20.52
C GLU A 309 -10.62 35.75 -21.89
N GLY A 310 -11.29 35.34 -22.96
CA GLY A 310 -10.77 35.62 -24.30
C GLY A 310 -11.56 34.96 -25.41
N GLY A 311 -12.60 35.65 -25.85
CA GLY A 311 -13.21 35.45 -27.16
C GLY A 311 -14.68 35.05 -27.08
N GLN A 312 -15.59 36.00 -27.34
CA GLN A 312 -16.92 35.85 -27.99
C GLN A 312 -17.81 34.62 -27.68
N THR A 313 -17.58 33.86 -26.61
CA THR A 313 -18.14 32.52 -26.39
C THR A 313 -18.84 32.37 -25.04
N ASN A 314 -19.76 33.30 -24.73
CA ASN A 314 -20.74 33.07 -23.65
C ASN A 314 -21.72 31.92 -23.98
N LYS A 315 -21.75 31.42 -25.23
CA LYS A 315 -22.44 30.18 -25.58
C LYS A 315 -21.62 28.99 -25.07
N HIS A 316 -22.18 28.23 -24.13
CA HIS A 316 -21.60 27.01 -23.55
C HIS A 316 -20.37 27.20 -22.64
N ALA A 317 -20.21 28.35 -21.98
CA ALA A 317 -19.14 28.61 -21.01
C ALA A 317 -18.98 27.49 -19.95
N HIS A 318 -20.09 26.93 -19.46
CA HIS A 318 -20.08 25.79 -18.53
C HIS A 318 -19.46 24.50 -19.11
N LYS A 319 -19.58 24.25 -20.43
CA LYS A 319 -18.94 23.10 -21.09
C LYS A 319 -17.43 23.33 -21.22
N LEU A 320 -17.02 24.55 -21.59
CA LEU A 320 -15.61 24.94 -21.69
C LEU A 320 -14.91 24.85 -20.32
N LEU A 321 -15.54 25.37 -19.26
CA LEU A 321 -15.01 25.27 -17.90
C LEU A 321 -14.81 23.81 -17.46
N ARG A 322 -15.82 22.94 -17.69
CA ARG A 322 -15.69 21.50 -17.39
C ARG A 322 -14.60 20.84 -18.24
N GLY A 323 -14.51 21.18 -19.52
CA GLY A 323 -13.49 20.67 -20.43
C GLY A 323 -12.07 21.03 -19.97
N ARG A 324 -11.83 22.29 -19.59
CA ARG A 324 -10.54 22.75 -19.07
C ARG A 324 -10.19 22.10 -17.74
N SER A 325 -11.15 21.96 -16.82
CA SER A 325 -10.94 21.25 -15.56
C SER A 325 -10.59 19.77 -15.78
N PHE A 326 -11.28 19.09 -16.69
CA PHE A 326 -10.94 17.72 -17.07
C PHE A 326 -9.55 17.64 -17.74
N GLN A 327 -9.19 18.60 -18.59
CA GLN A 327 -7.88 18.66 -19.23
C GLN A 327 -6.74 18.79 -18.21
N VAL A 328 -6.88 19.64 -17.20
CA VAL A 328 -5.87 19.77 -16.13
C VAL A 328 -5.71 18.46 -15.37
N ALA A 329 -6.82 17.80 -15.00
CA ALA A 329 -6.77 16.50 -14.34
C ALA A 329 -6.06 15.46 -15.23
N LEU A 330 -6.45 15.35 -16.50
CA LEU A 330 -5.85 14.40 -17.44
C LEU A 330 -4.36 14.65 -17.66
N LEU A 331 -3.92 15.91 -17.76
CA LEU A 331 -2.50 16.24 -17.92
C LEU A 331 -1.69 15.89 -16.68
N ALA A 332 -2.24 16.12 -15.48
CA ALA A 332 -1.58 15.71 -14.24
C ALA A 332 -1.45 14.19 -14.13
N GLU A 333 -2.49 13.44 -14.51
CA GLU A 333 -2.46 11.97 -14.60
C GLU A 333 -1.40 11.48 -15.60
N CYS A 334 -1.39 12.02 -16.83
CA CYS A 334 -0.40 11.66 -17.83
C CYS A 334 1.02 12.00 -17.39
N ALA A 335 1.23 13.11 -16.67
CA ALA A 335 2.52 13.47 -16.12
C ALA A 335 2.98 12.48 -15.03
N ALA A 336 2.09 12.06 -14.14
CA ALA A 336 2.40 11.04 -13.15
C ALA A 336 2.79 9.71 -13.81
N LEU A 337 2.01 9.25 -14.80
CA LEU A 337 2.28 8.03 -15.57
C LEU A 337 3.63 8.12 -16.29
N LYS A 338 3.91 9.23 -16.97
CA LYS A 338 5.18 9.45 -17.67
C LYS A 338 6.38 9.38 -16.72
N LEU A 339 6.23 9.91 -15.51
CA LEU A 339 7.28 9.86 -14.50
C LEU A 339 7.46 8.44 -13.92
N LEU A 340 6.38 7.71 -13.65
CA LEU A 340 6.42 6.31 -13.23
C LEU A 340 7.11 5.43 -14.28
N GLU A 341 6.77 5.60 -15.56
CA GLU A 341 7.42 4.92 -16.68
C GLU A 341 8.93 5.19 -16.71
N ALA A 342 9.33 6.47 -16.58
CA ALA A 342 10.74 6.87 -16.60
C ALA A 342 11.54 6.32 -15.42
N LEU A 343 10.89 6.11 -14.26
CA LEU A 343 11.48 5.53 -13.06
C LEU A 343 11.42 3.99 -13.05
N GLU A 344 10.70 3.40 -14.01
CA GLU A 344 10.33 1.99 -14.03
C GLU A 344 9.66 1.54 -12.71
N LEU A 345 8.71 2.32 -12.22
CA LEU A 345 7.96 2.04 -10.99
C LEU A 345 6.51 1.65 -11.30
N PRO A 346 5.93 0.72 -10.52
CA PRO A 346 4.52 0.39 -10.65
C PRO A 346 3.64 1.56 -10.21
N PRO A 347 2.37 1.59 -10.66
CA PRO A 347 1.38 2.58 -10.24
C PRO A 347 1.14 2.63 -8.73
N THR A 348 1.41 1.54 -8.01
CA THR A 348 1.38 1.50 -6.54
C THR A 348 2.42 2.40 -5.87
N SER A 349 3.46 2.84 -6.58
CA SER A 349 4.43 3.82 -6.07
C SER A 349 3.89 5.25 -6.01
N GLN A 350 2.73 5.54 -6.64
CA GLN A 350 2.02 6.80 -6.47
C GLN A 350 1.08 6.70 -5.26
N ILE A 351 1.37 7.49 -4.20
CA ILE A 351 0.59 7.48 -2.95
C ILE A 351 -0.51 8.54 -2.97
N ILE A 352 -0.26 9.68 -3.63
CA ILE A 352 -1.23 10.78 -3.74
C ILE A 352 -1.42 11.11 -5.20
N ASN A 353 -2.68 11.30 -5.57
CA ASN A 353 -3.08 11.89 -6.84
C ASN A 353 -4.37 12.68 -6.65
N ALA A 354 -4.27 14.00 -6.51
CA ALA A 354 -5.40 14.85 -6.19
C ALA A 354 -5.15 16.29 -6.65
N ALA A 355 -6.18 16.91 -7.23
CA ALA A 355 -6.22 18.35 -7.55
C ALA A 355 -5.01 18.86 -8.36
N GLY A 356 -4.54 18.08 -9.34
CA GLY A 356 -3.39 18.44 -10.18
C GLY A 356 -2.04 18.19 -9.51
N LYS A 357 -2.02 17.53 -8.34
CA LYS A 357 -0.82 17.15 -7.60
C LYS A 357 -0.70 15.65 -7.52
N PHE A 358 0.52 15.16 -7.61
CA PHE A 358 0.82 13.76 -7.35
C PHE A 358 2.07 13.61 -6.50
N LEU A 359 2.14 12.54 -5.71
CA LEU A 359 3.31 12.17 -4.94
C LEU A 359 3.72 10.74 -5.26
N ILE A 360 4.95 10.56 -5.71
CA ILE A 360 5.55 9.26 -6.00
C ILE A 360 6.69 9.00 -5.01
N VAL A 361 6.71 7.79 -4.44
CA VAL A 361 7.84 7.29 -3.64
C VAL A 361 8.76 6.51 -4.56
N ALA A 362 9.95 7.06 -4.81
CA ALA A 362 10.96 6.48 -5.68
C ALA A 362 12.20 6.04 -4.88
N PRO A 363 13.05 5.16 -5.41
CA PRO A 363 14.35 4.85 -4.81
C PRO A 363 15.30 6.05 -4.95
N ASN A 364 15.97 6.46 -3.87
CA ASN A 364 16.97 7.53 -3.93
C ASN A 364 18.29 7.04 -4.52
N THR A 365 18.31 6.92 -5.84
CA THR A 365 19.48 6.49 -6.62
C THR A 365 19.85 7.57 -7.64
N LYS A 366 21.11 7.59 -8.07
CA LYS A 366 21.56 8.51 -9.13
C LYS A 366 20.71 8.37 -10.41
N ALA A 367 20.37 7.14 -10.78
CA ALA A 367 19.54 6.85 -11.95
C ALA A 367 18.11 7.43 -11.81
N ALA A 368 17.49 7.28 -10.63
CA ALA A 368 16.17 7.85 -10.38
C ALA A 368 16.20 9.39 -10.42
N GLN A 369 17.20 10.02 -9.81
CA GLN A 369 17.36 11.49 -9.86
C GLN A 369 17.53 11.99 -11.30
N GLN A 370 18.35 11.31 -12.10
CA GLN A 370 18.52 11.63 -13.53
C GLN A 370 17.23 11.45 -14.34
N ALA A 371 16.44 10.41 -14.04
CA ALA A 371 15.15 10.20 -14.67
C ALA A 371 14.17 11.35 -14.36
N VAL A 372 14.11 11.81 -13.10
CA VAL A 372 13.29 12.96 -12.70
C VAL A 372 13.70 14.23 -13.45
N GLU A 373 15.00 14.53 -13.53
CA GLU A 373 15.52 15.72 -14.25
C GLU A 373 15.19 15.68 -15.75
N ARG A 374 15.32 14.50 -16.37
CA ARG A 374 14.95 14.30 -17.78
C ARG A 374 13.46 14.58 -17.99
N VAL A 375 12.59 13.99 -17.17
CA VAL A 375 11.14 14.18 -17.28
C VAL A 375 10.75 15.64 -16.99
N ARG A 376 11.40 16.31 -16.04
CA ARG A 376 11.20 17.75 -15.79
C ARG A 376 11.47 18.58 -17.05
N THR A 377 12.57 18.28 -17.75
CA THR A 377 12.92 18.96 -19.00
C THR A 377 11.89 18.67 -20.10
N GLU A 378 11.43 17.43 -20.22
CA GLU A 378 10.37 17.05 -21.18
C GLU A 378 9.07 17.82 -20.90
N PHE A 379 8.64 17.92 -19.64
CA PHE A 379 7.44 18.67 -19.26
C PHE A 379 7.57 20.16 -19.56
N ASN A 380 8.70 20.77 -19.22
CA ASN A 380 8.94 22.18 -19.51
C ASN A 380 8.88 22.46 -21.02
N ASN A 381 9.56 21.64 -21.82
CA ASN A 381 9.55 21.79 -23.27
C ASN A 381 8.14 21.59 -23.85
N TRP A 382 7.41 20.59 -23.36
CA TRP A 382 6.04 20.33 -23.81
C TRP A 382 5.11 21.51 -23.49
N CYS A 383 5.18 22.06 -22.27
CA CYS A 383 4.37 23.21 -21.86
C CYS A 383 4.74 24.46 -22.67
N LEU A 384 6.03 24.75 -22.87
CA LEU A 384 6.44 25.88 -23.71
C LEU A 384 5.95 25.74 -25.15
N GLN A 385 6.05 24.55 -25.73
CA GLN A 385 5.66 24.31 -27.12
C GLN A 385 4.14 24.36 -27.34
N HIS A 386 3.34 23.83 -26.41
CA HIS A 386 1.90 23.63 -26.63
C HIS A 386 1.03 24.67 -25.95
N THR A 387 1.54 25.35 -24.91
CA THR A 387 0.75 26.30 -24.12
C THR A 387 1.47 27.63 -23.92
N TYR A 388 2.61 27.85 -24.56
CA TYR A 388 3.42 29.07 -24.41
C TYR A 388 3.81 29.37 -22.95
N GLY A 389 3.82 28.35 -22.10
CA GLY A 389 4.08 28.49 -20.66
C GLY A 389 2.91 29.05 -19.83
N GLU A 390 1.70 29.12 -20.39
CA GLU A 390 0.49 29.49 -19.62
C GLU A 390 0.16 28.47 -18.51
N ILE A 391 0.54 27.21 -18.75
CA ILE A 391 0.52 26.13 -17.75
C ILE A 391 1.94 25.58 -17.59
N GLY A 392 2.20 24.96 -16.44
CA GLY A 392 3.45 24.26 -16.19
C GLY A 392 3.24 23.05 -15.29
N ILE A 393 4.15 22.09 -15.35
CA ILE A 393 4.17 20.94 -14.45
C ILE A 393 5.52 20.96 -13.72
N GLY A 394 5.49 21.32 -12.44
CA GLY A 394 6.66 21.31 -11.58
C GLY A 394 6.92 19.93 -11.01
N LEU A 395 8.20 19.58 -10.88
CA LEU A 395 8.65 18.42 -10.11
C LEU A 395 9.59 18.89 -9.01
N ALA A 396 9.23 18.61 -7.76
CA ALA A 396 10.07 18.82 -6.59
C ALA A 396 10.47 17.45 -6.00
N THR A 397 11.69 17.36 -5.46
CA THR A 397 12.21 16.12 -4.88
C THR A 397 12.78 16.32 -3.50
N THR A 398 12.47 15.41 -2.58
CA THR A 398 13.05 15.36 -1.23
C THR A 398 13.59 13.97 -0.95
N ALA A 399 14.87 13.87 -0.57
CA ALA A 399 15.47 12.62 -0.14
C ALA A 399 15.08 12.34 1.34
N ALA A 400 14.62 11.13 1.62
CA ALA A 400 14.11 10.71 2.92
C ALA A 400 14.69 9.34 3.34
N SER A 401 14.79 9.15 4.64
CA SER A 401 15.22 7.95 5.35
C SER A 401 14.02 7.22 5.97
N CYS A 402 14.22 6.04 6.57
CA CYS A 402 13.14 5.35 7.28
C CYS A 402 12.68 6.16 8.50
N ASN A 403 13.61 6.83 9.18
CA ASN A 403 13.33 7.61 10.39
C ASN A 403 12.51 8.88 10.11
N ASP A 404 12.53 9.41 8.88
CA ASP A 404 11.73 10.59 8.51
C ASP A 404 10.21 10.31 8.48
N PHE A 405 9.79 9.03 8.45
CA PHE A 405 8.38 8.62 8.50
C PHE A 405 7.89 8.29 9.93
N SER A 406 8.75 8.44 10.94
CA SER A 406 8.37 8.24 12.34
C SER A 406 7.68 9.49 12.92
N ARG A 407 6.78 9.29 13.91
CA ARG A 407 5.96 10.37 14.49
C ARG A 407 6.74 11.60 14.96
N GLY A 408 7.97 11.43 15.46
CA GLY A 408 8.80 12.53 15.96
C GLY A 408 9.41 13.45 14.90
N ASN A 409 9.45 13.03 13.63
CA ASN A 409 10.17 13.74 12.56
C ASN A 409 9.24 14.26 11.44
N PHE A 410 7.93 14.05 11.57
CA PHE A 410 6.95 14.53 10.60
C PHE A 410 6.68 16.03 10.81
N GLY A 411 7.47 16.89 10.15
CA GLY A 411 7.26 18.34 10.12
C GLY A 411 8.20 19.18 10.99
N ALA A 412 9.51 19.02 10.81
CA ALA A 412 10.49 20.04 11.19
C ALA A 412 10.69 21.06 10.05
#